data_AF-A0A2R3Z3Q1-F1
#
_entry.id   AF-A0A2R3Z3Q1-F1
#
_cell.length_a   1.000
_cell.length_b   1.000
_cell.length_c   1.000
_cell.angle_alpha   90.00
_cell.angle_beta   90.00
_cell.angle_gamma   90.00
#
_symmetry.space_group_name_H-M   'P 1'
#
loop_
_entity.id
_entity.type
_entity.pdbx_description
1 polymer ?
#
loop_
_entity_poly.entity_id
_entity_poly.type
_entity_poly.pdbx_seq_one_letter_code
_entity_poly.pdbx_strand_id
1 'polypeptide(L)'
;MLNKGFRDEEKQKVSEALTDLLDIEFVPDLWKMEQERKVRDVLQKIAGTDLEAIMNSSDEDLMNQLQENHFGGQQYEQLGDLLIKTAPFHEEENQQKLAQKSLLLYEFSQIETRTFSFGLIQKINRAKDLTGE
;
A
#
# COMPACT_ATOMS: atom_id res chain seq x y z
N MET A 1 -19.23 -16.50 -16.48
CA MET A 1 -18.14 -15.77 -17.15
C MET A 1 -18.24 -14.24 -17.01
N LEU A 2 -19.38 -13.68 -16.58
CA LEU A 2 -19.55 -12.23 -16.29
C LEU A 2 -18.68 -11.73 -15.11
N ASN A 3 -18.41 -12.57 -14.10
CA ASN A 3 -17.79 -12.14 -12.85
C ASN A 3 -16.24 -12.02 -12.89
N LYS A 4 -15.58 -12.53 -13.95
CA LYS A 4 -14.12 -12.44 -14.08
C LYS A 4 -13.69 -11.09 -14.68
N GLY A 5 -14.29 -10.71 -15.80
CA GLY A 5 -13.99 -9.41 -16.45
C GLY A 5 -14.28 -8.22 -15.53
N PHE A 6 -15.36 -8.27 -14.75
CA PHE A 6 -15.68 -7.21 -13.79
C PHE A 6 -14.62 -7.05 -12.70
N ARG A 7 -14.13 -8.16 -12.13
CA ARG A 7 -13.06 -8.14 -11.12
C ARG A 7 -11.73 -7.64 -11.70
N ASP A 8 -11.43 -7.97 -12.95
CA ASP A 8 -10.22 -7.51 -13.62
C ASP A 8 -10.27 -5.97 -13.84
N GLU A 9 -11.44 -5.44 -14.20
CA GLU A 9 -11.66 -3.98 -14.29
C GLU A 9 -11.54 -3.27 -12.94
N GLU A 10 -12.03 -3.87 -11.85
CA GLU A 10 -11.89 -3.32 -10.50
C GLU A 10 -10.42 -3.29 -10.06
N LYS A 11 -9.69 -4.40 -10.28
CA LYS A 11 -8.24 -4.47 -10.04
C LYS A 11 -7.48 -3.40 -10.80
N GLN A 12 -7.82 -3.20 -12.08
CA GLN A 12 -7.20 -2.18 -12.90
C GLN A 12 -7.44 -0.77 -12.33
N LYS A 13 -8.68 -0.44 -11.94
CA LYS A 13 -9.01 0.86 -11.33
C LYS A 13 -8.24 1.12 -10.04
N VAL A 14 -8.08 0.09 -9.20
CA VAL A 14 -7.26 0.20 -7.97
C VAL A 14 -5.80 0.48 -8.34
N SER A 15 -5.23 -0.25 -9.31
CA SER A 15 -3.86 -0.01 -9.76
C SER A 15 -3.63 1.36 -10.36
N GLU A 16 -4.57 1.87 -11.17
CA GLU A 16 -4.51 3.22 -11.75
C GLU A 16 -4.49 4.26 -10.62
N ALA A 17 -5.40 4.16 -9.66
CA ALA A 17 -5.46 5.08 -8.53
C ALA A 17 -4.19 5.05 -7.66
N LEU A 18 -3.61 3.87 -7.41
CA LEU A 18 -2.34 3.74 -6.68
C LEU A 18 -1.17 4.32 -7.49
N THR A 19 -1.16 4.13 -8.81
CA THR A 19 -0.13 4.72 -9.69
C THR A 19 -0.20 6.24 -9.66
N ASP A 20 -1.40 6.80 -9.76
CA ASP A 20 -1.62 8.25 -9.67
C ASP A 20 -1.12 8.83 -8.34
N LEU A 21 -1.24 8.09 -7.23
CA LEU A 21 -0.68 8.48 -5.94
C LEU A 21 0.85 8.35 -5.92
N LEU A 22 1.39 7.26 -6.49
CA LEU A 22 2.83 7.02 -6.57
C LEU A 22 3.55 7.98 -7.51
N ASP A 23 2.86 8.63 -8.44
CA ASP A 23 3.43 9.66 -9.31
C ASP A 23 3.49 11.03 -8.61
N ILE A 24 2.83 11.22 -7.47
CA ILE A 24 2.89 12.48 -6.70
C ILE A 24 4.26 12.61 -6.04
N GLU A 25 4.97 13.70 -6.32
CA GLU A 25 6.11 14.10 -5.52
C GLU A 25 5.63 14.71 -4.19
N PHE A 26 5.72 13.93 -3.11
CA PHE A 26 5.36 14.39 -1.78
C PHE A 26 6.45 15.30 -1.22
N VAL A 27 6.04 16.44 -0.65
CA VAL A 27 6.96 17.40 -0.04
C VAL A 27 6.43 17.84 1.33
N PRO A 28 7.29 18.12 2.33
CA PRO A 28 6.85 18.39 3.69
C PRO A 28 5.83 19.53 3.80
N ASP A 29 6.04 20.61 3.04
CA ASP A 29 5.19 21.80 3.06
C ASP A 29 3.76 21.51 2.56
N LEU A 30 3.62 20.64 1.55
CA LEU A 30 2.32 20.31 0.96
C LEU A 30 1.66 19.09 1.60
N TRP A 31 2.42 18.27 2.33
CA TRP A 31 1.92 17.05 2.96
C TRP A 31 0.70 17.31 3.83
N LYS A 32 0.87 18.15 4.86
CA LYS A 32 -0.20 18.48 5.82
C LYS A 32 -1.27 19.42 5.24
N MET A 33 -0.94 20.18 4.20
CA MET A 33 -1.87 21.13 3.59
C MET A 33 -2.88 20.46 2.66
N GLU A 34 -2.44 19.47 1.87
CA GLU A 34 -3.27 18.90 0.80
C GLU A 34 -2.98 17.43 0.51
N GLN A 35 -1.72 17.03 0.43
CA GLN A 35 -1.37 15.72 -0.13
C GLN A 35 -1.82 14.57 0.77
N GLU A 36 -1.74 14.72 2.10
CA GLU A 36 -2.24 13.71 3.05
C GLU A 36 -3.75 13.48 2.88
N ARG A 37 -4.53 14.56 2.68
CA ARG A 37 -5.96 14.46 2.41
C ARG A 37 -6.23 13.75 1.09
N LYS A 38 -5.47 14.07 0.03
CA LYS A 38 -5.60 13.39 -1.27
C LYS A 38 -5.32 11.90 -1.14
N VAL A 39 -4.27 11.50 -0.42
CA VAL A 39 -3.97 10.08 -0.15
C VAL A 39 -5.12 9.42 0.61
N ARG A 40 -5.60 10.05 1.68
CA ARG A 40 -6.74 9.58 2.49
C ARG A 40 -7.99 9.36 1.64
N ASP A 41 -8.39 10.35 0.84
CA ASP A 41 -9.60 10.28 0.02
C ASP A 41 -9.51 9.16 -1.03
N VAL A 42 -8.35 8.98 -1.64
CA VAL A 42 -8.14 7.91 -2.63
C VAL A 42 -8.14 6.54 -1.95
N LEU A 43 -7.42 6.37 -0.84
CA LEU A 43 -7.42 5.10 -0.09
C LEU A 43 -8.83 4.74 0.41
N GLN A 44 -9.60 5.72 0.88
CA GLN A 44 -10.97 5.50 1.31
C GLN A 44 -11.84 5.02 0.15
N LYS A 45 -11.61 5.52 -1.06
CA LYS A 45 -12.34 5.14 -2.26
C LYS A 45 -11.99 3.74 -2.77
N ILE A 46 -10.72 3.35 -2.75
CA ILE A 46 -10.25 2.10 -3.37
C ILE A 46 -10.17 0.92 -2.39
N ALA A 47 -10.04 1.19 -1.10
CA ALA A 47 -9.82 0.18 -0.07
C ALA A 47 -10.70 0.36 1.17
N GLY A 48 -11.49 1.43 1.25
CA GLY A 48 -12.34 1.71 2.42
C GLY A 48 -11.53 2.04 3.69
N THR A 49 -10.27 2.43 3.56
CA THR A 49 -9.33 2.67 4.67
C THR A 49 -8.55 3.97 4.46
N ASP A 50 -7.69 4.32 5.42
CA ASP A 50 -6.68 5.36 5.30
C ASP A 50 -5.36 4.95 5.99
N LEU A 51 -4.35 5.81 5.94
CA LEU A 51 -3.04 5.52 6.53
C LEU A 51 -3.11 5.28 8.05
N GLU A 52 -3.99 6.01 8.76
CA GLU A 52 -4.13 5.87 10.21
C GLU A 52 -4.77 4.52 10.57
N ALA A 53 -5.83 4.14 9.86
CA ALA A 53 -6.46 2.83 10.01
C ALA A 53 -5.50 1.69 9.64
N ILE A 54 -4.74 1.81 8.55
CA ILE A 54 -3.73 0.83 8.15
C ILE A 54 -2.69 0.62 9.26
N MET A 55 -2.13 1.69 9.83
CA MET A 55 -1.13 1.60 10.89
C MET A 55 -1.64 0.93 12.16
N ASN A 56 -2.93 1.09 12.47
CA ASN A 56 -3.52 0.63 13.74
C ASN A 56 -4.31 -0.68 13.62
N SER A 57 -4.59 -1.14 12.40
CA SER A 57 -5.23 -2.43 12.13
C SER A 57 -4.32 -3.62 12.47
N SER A 58 -4.93 -4.76 12.80
CA SER A 58 -4.20 -6.04 12.81
C SER A 58 -3.82 -6.44 11.37
N ASP A 59 -2.81 -7.30 11.21
CA ASP A 59 -2.42 -7.80 9.89
C ASP A 59 -3.57 -8.56 9.21
N GLU A 60 -4.31 -9.35 9.99
CA GLU A 60 -5.46 -10.12 9.49
C GLU A 60 -6.59 -9.19 9.00
N ASP A 61 -6.94 -8.17 9.80
CA ASP A 61 -8.01 -7.22 9.42
C ASP A 61 -7.64 -6.43 8.17
N LEU A 62 -6.38 -5.97 8.07
CA LEU A 62 -5.89 -5.27 6.89
C LEU A 62 -5.98 -6.15 5.65
N MET A 63 -5.45 -7.37 5.73
CA MET A 63 -5.45 -8.27 4.57
C MET A 63 -6.85 -8.67 4.15
N ASN A 64 -7.76 -8.94 5.10
CA ASN A 64 -9.16 -9.21 4.80
C ASN A 64 -9.82 -8.03 4.09
N GLN A 65 -9.63 -6.81 4.61
CA GLN A 65 -10.19 -5.60 4.00
C GLN A 65 -9.68 -5.37 2.57
N LEU A 66 -8.38 -5.56 2.33
CA LEU A 66 -7.82 -5.39 0.98
C LEU A 66 -8.30 -6.48 0.01
N GLN A 67 -8.46 -7.72 0.47
CA GLN A 67 -9.01 -8.82 -0.34
C GLN A 67 -10.47 -8.57 -0.74
N GLU A 68 -11.29 -8.06 0.19
CA GLU A 68 -12.68 -7.67 -0.07
C GLU A 68 -12.77 -6.56 -1.12
N ASN A 69 -11.79 -5.65 -1.15
CA ASN A 69 -11.65 -4.58 -2.14
C ASN A 69 -10.83 -5.00 -3.38
N HIS A 70 -10.72 -6.31 -3.63
CA HIS A 70 -10.15 -6.88 -4.84
C HIS A 70 -8.67 -6.59 -5.08
N PHE A 71 -7.89 -6.31 -4.05
CA PHE A 71 -6.43 -6.21 -4.20
C PHE A 71 -5.85 -7.55 -4.65
N GLY A 72 -4.88 -7.46 -5.56
CA GLY A 72 -4.02 -8.56 -5.96
C GLY A 72 -2.54 -8.19 -5.79
N GLY A 73 -1.65 -9.09 -6.23
CA GLY A 73 -0.21 -8.97 -5.97
C GLY A 73 0.39 -7.63 -6.37
N GLN A 74 0.05 -7.14 -7.56
CA GLN A 74 0.50 -5.82 -8.01
C GLN A 74 -0.03 -4.69 -7.10
N GLN A 75 -1.31 -4.73 -6.71
CA GLN A 75 -1.89 -3.70 -5.85
C GLN A 75 -1.31 -3.74 -4.43
N TYR A 76 -0.98 -4.92 -3.90
CA TYR A 76 -0.27 -5.05 -2.62
C TYR A 76 1.12 -4.41 -2.69
N GLU A 77 1.88 -4.69 -3.76
CA GLU A 77 3.20 -4.08 -3.94
C GLU A 77 3.09 -2.55 -4.09
N GLN A 78 2.14 -2.05 -4.90
CA GLN A 78 1.93 -0.62 -5.08
C GLN A 78 1.50 0.08 -3.78
N LEU A 79 0.65 -0.56 -2.97
CA LEU A 79 0.27 -0.01 -1.66
C LEU A 79 1.47 0.01 -0.72
N GLY A 80 2.27 -1.06 -0.66
CA GLY A 80 3.51 -1.09 0.11
C GLY A 80 4.48 0.04 -0.31
N ASP A 81 4.62 0.26 -1.62
CA ASP A 81 5.44 1.37 -2.14
C ASP A 81 4.92 2.72 -1.66
N LEU A 82 3.59 2.91 -1.67
CA LEU A 82 2.96 4.14 -1.20
C LEU A 82 3.21 4.36 0.30
N LEU A 83 3.07 3.32 1.12
CA LEU A 83 3.31 3.41 2.57
C LEU A 83 4.76 3.80 2.88
N ILE A 84 5.75 3.18 2.20
CA ILE A 84 7.17 3.57 2.32
C ILE A 84 7.39 5.00 1.84
N LYS A 85 6.75 5.39 0.74
CA LYS A 85 6.90 6.74 0.17
C LYS A 85 6.34 7.82 1.08
N THR A 86 5.25 7.55 1.80
CA THR A 86 4.65 8.51 2.74
C THR A 86 5.27 8.48 4.13
N ALA A 87 5.95 7.39 4.51
CA ALA A 87 6.52 7.23 5.85
C ALA A 87 7.35 8.44 6.34
N PRO A 88 8.29 9.03 5.57
CA PRO A 88 9.11 10.16 6.03
C PRO A 88 8.33 11.40 6.51
N PHE A 89 7.03 11.50 6.21
CA PHE A 89 6.17 12.61 6.63
C PHE A 89 5.36 12.33 7.92
N HIS A 90 5.69 11.24 8.63
CA HIS A 90 5.12 10.87 9.92
C HIS A 90 6.20 10.81 11.01
N GLU A 91 5.77 10.81 12.27
CA GLU A 91 6.65 10.58 13.42
C GLU A 91 7.30 9.19 13.37
N GLU A 92 8.46 9.03 14.02
CA GLU A 92 9.28 7.80 13.97
C GLU A 92 8.49 6.51 14.28
N GLU A 93 7.63 6.54 15.30
CA GLU A 93 6.77 5.39 15.64
C GLU A 93 5.87 4.97 14.47
N ASN A 94 5.28 5.96 13.79
CA ASN A 94 4.40 5.71 12.65
C ASN A 94 5.19 5.33 11.39
N GLN A 95 6.42 5.79 11.24
CA GLN A 95 7.33 5.32 10.18
C GLN A 95 7.57 3.81 10.30
N GLN A 96 7.85 3.33 11.53
CA GLN A 96 8.06 1.90 11.78
C GLN A 96 6.79 1.09 11.50
N LYS A 97 5.62 1.56 11.96
CA LYS A 97 4.33 0.91 11.67
C LYS A 97 4.07 0.80 10.17
N LEU A 98 4.30 1.89 9.42
CA LEU A 98 4.16 1.89 7.95
C LEU A 98 5.15 0.93 7.29
N ALA A 99 6.39 0.86 7.76
CA ALA A 99 7.38 -0.08 7.25
C ALA A 99 6.97 -1.55 7.50
N GLN A 100 6.47 -1.87 8.69
CA GLN A 100 5.95 -3.20 9.02
C GLN A 100 4.78 -3.60 8.11
N LYS A 101 3.81 -2.68 7.91
CA LYS A 101 2.70 -2.93 6.99
C LYS A 101 3.16 -3.05 5.54
N SER A 102 4.18 -2.30 5.13
CA SER A 102 4.78 -2.43 3.79
C SER A 102 5.41 -3.80 3.60
N LEU A 103 6.15 -4.28 4.60
CA LEU A 103 6.76 -5.62 4.59
C LEU A 103 5.70 -6.71 4.40
N LEU A 104 4.64 -6.69 5.21
CA LEU A 104 3.50 -7.59 5.09
C LEU A 104 2.95 -7.60 3.65
N LEU A 105 2.68 -6.42 3.08
CA LEU A 105 2.14 -6.30 1.73
C LEU A 105 3.08 -6.84 0.65
N TYR A 106 4.39 -6.60 0.77
CA TYR A 106 5.37 -7.15 -0.17
C TYR A 106 5.46 -8.68 -0.11
N GLU A 107 5.43 -9.25 1.10
CA GLU A 107 5.42 -10.71 1.29
C GLU A 107 4.14 -11.34 0.70
N PHE A 108 2.98 -10.72 0.92
CA PHE A 108 1.72 -11.15 0.30
C PHE A 108 1.75 -11.02 -1.22
N SER A 109 2.30 -9.93 -1.77
CA SER A 109 2.50 -9.78 -3.21
C SER A 109 3.34 -10.92 -3.79
N GLN A 110 4.43 -11.30 -3.10
CA GLN A 110 5.28 -12.40 -3.55
C GLN A 110 4.53 -13.74 -3.58
N ILE A 111 3.72 -14.01 -2.56
CA ILE A 111 2.91 -15.23 -2.46
C ILE A 111 1.86 -15.27 -3.58
N GLU A 112 1.14 -14.16 -3.82
CA GLU A 112 0.04 -14.15 -4.78
C GLU A 112 0.53 -14.20 -6.23
N THR A 113 1.58 -13.44 -6.57
CA THR A 113 2.13 -13.41 -7.93
C THR A 113 2.85 -14.72 -8.31
N ARG A 114 3.30 -15.50 -7.31
CA ARG A 114 4.11 -16.73 -7.48
C ARG A 114 5.32 -16.52 -8.40
N THR A 115 5.77 -15.28 -8.52
CA THR A 115 6.80 -14.87 -9.46
C THR A 115 8.00 -14.39 -8.65
N PHE A 116 9.17 -14.91 -9.00
CA PHE A 116 10.41 -14.39 -8.44
C PHE A 116 10.69 -12.99 -9.00
N SER A 117 10.72 -11.99 -8.13
CA SER A 117 11.01 -10.59 -8.48
C SER A 117 12.18 -10.07 -7.67
N PHE A 118 13.29 -9.77 -8.35
CA PHE A 118 14.46 -9.14 -7.70
C PHE A 118 14.09 -7.78 -7.10
N GLY A 119 13.23 -7.00 -7.76
CA GLY A 119 12.76 -5.72 -7.25
C GLY A 119 11.98 -5.87 -5.96
N LEU A 120 11.08 -6.86 -5.89
CA LEU A 120 10.28 -7.11 -4.69
C LEU A 120 11.16 -7.56 -3.51
N ILE A 121 12.19 -8.38 -3.76
CA ILE A 121 13.16 -8.78 -2.74
C ILE A 121 13.92 -7.56 -2.18
N GLN A 122 14.32 -6.62 -3.05
CA GLN A 122 14.97 -5.39 -2.59
C GLN A 122 14.03 -4.53 -1.72
N LYS A 123 12.74 -4.46 -2.08
CA LYS A 123 11.73 -3.75 -1.29
C LYS A 123 11.50 -4.40 0.08
N ILE A 124 11.42 -5.73 0.14
CA ILE A 124 11.34 -6.51 1.38
C ILE A 124 12.54 -6.22 2.29
N ASN A 125 13.77 -6.33 1.75
CA ASN A 125 14.98 -6.08 2.54
C ASN A 125 15.01 -4.64 3.07
N ARG A 126 14.66 -3.65 2.22
CA ARG A 126 14.58 -2.25 2.63
C ARG A 126 13.54 -2.03 3.74
N ALA A 127 12.40 -2.70 3.66
CA ALA A 127 11.37 -2.60 4.69
C ALA A 127 11.88 -3.20 6.02
N LYS A 128 12.57 -4.34 5.98
CA LYS A 128 13.20 -4.96 7.16
C LYS A 128 14.23 -4.06 7.84
N ASP A 129 15.10 -3.42 7.05
CA ASP A 129 16.08 -2.46 7.58
C ASP A 129 15.40 -1.32 8.37
N LEU A 130 14.20 -0.88 7.93
CA LEU A 130 13.43 0.17 8.60
C LEU A 130 12.68 -0.32 9.85
N THR A 131 12.42 -1.63 9.96
CA THR A 131 11.77 -2.23 11.14
C THR A 131 12.77 -2.76 12.16
N GLY A 132 14.07 -2.78 11.83
CA GLY A 132 15.13 -3.30 12.69
C GLY A 132 15.24 -4.84 12.70
N GLU A 133 14.73 -5.49 11.65
CA GLU A 133 14.90 -6.93 11.37
C GLU A 133 16.10 -7.19 10.46
#